data_AF-A0A8B8Q2N4-F1
#
_entry.id   AF-A0A8B8Q2N4-F1
#
_cell.length_a   1.000
_cell.length_b   1.000
_cell.length_c   1.000
_cell.angle_alpha   90.00
_cell.angle_beta   90.00
_cell.angle_gamma   90.00
#
_symmetry.space_group_name_H-M   'P 1'
#
loop_
_entity.id
_entity.type
_entity.pdbx_description
1 polymer ?
#
loop_
_entity_poly.entity_id
_entity_poly.type
_entity_poly.pdbx_seq_one_letter_code
_entity_poly.pdbx_strand_id
1 'polypeptide(L)'
;MTRQVQNQIKQANNHDQQRAALAAAEARANNFKPRQIFWEKRLQGQHASINDENYEKFNLPRNIKPMLPEHMSDDSVVRAIVTSLYDRNNTITVTGQAASKQEVNKNPAIFLDPYQPPTQQISVDDNDLKRQEERVQHYRRELERIIKMDILNNHDILPTTAG
;
A
#
# COMPACT_ATOMS: atom_id res chain seq x y z
N MET A 1 -45.87 7.92 -48.17
CA MET A 1 -45.14 8.36 -46.95
C MET A 1 -43.93 9.18 -47.37
N THR A 2 -43.91 10.45 -46.99
CA THR A 2 -43.09 11.53 -47.58
C THR A 2 -41.65 11.50 -47.05
N ARG A 3 -40.65 11.81 -47.89
CA ARG A 3 -39.20 11.87 -47.54
C ARG A 3 -38.89 12.60 -46.22
N GLN A 4 -39.72 13.57 -45.86
CA GLN A 4 -39.63 14.32 -44.61
C GLN A 4 -39.81 13.44 -43.37
N VAL A 5 -40.74 12.48 -43.39
CA VAL A 5 -40.96 11.53 -42.29
C VAL A 5 -39.75 10.59 -42.14
N GLN A 6 -39.17 10.16 -43.26
CA GLN A 6 -37.96 9.33 -43.24
C GLN A 6 -36.74 10.08 -42.66
N ASN A 7 -36.61 11.38 -42.94
CA ASN A 7 -35.52 12.19 -42.40
C ASN A 7 -35.68 12.42 -40.89
N GLN A 8 -36.91 12.61 -40.41
CA GLN A 8 -37.19 12.74 -38.98
C GLN A 8 -36.87 11.45 -38.21
N ILE A 9 -37.23 10.29 -38.76
CA ILE A 9 -36.88 8.97 -38.16
C ILE A 9 -35.36 8.77 -38.10
N LYS A 10 -34.64 9.16 -39.16
CA LYS A 10 -33.17 9.09 -39.17
C LYS A 10 -32.54 10.01 -38.12
N GLN A 11 -33.08 11.21 -37.92
CA GLN A 11 -32.58 12.15 -36.92
C GLN A 11 -32.86 11.66 -35.49
N ALA A 12 -34.05 11.13 -35.22
CA ALA A 12 -34.40 10.55 -33.92
C ALA A 12 -33.49 9.36 -33.56
N ASN A 13 -33.27 8.44 -34.50
CA ASN A 13 -32.37 7.29 -34.28
C ASN A 13 -30.93 7.72 -33.98
N ASN A 14 -30.43 8.78 -34.63
CA ASN A 14 -29.07 9.27 -34.41
C ASN A 14 -28.91 9.93 -33.03
N HIS A 15 -29.93 10.66 -32.58
CA HIS A 15 -29.98 11.24 -31.25
C HIS A 15 -30.06 10.16 -30.15
N ASP A 16 -30.86 9.11 -30.36
CA ASP A 16 -30.95 8.00 -29.43
C ASP A 16 -29.65 7.17 -29.37
N GLN A 17 -28.97 7.00 -30.52
CA GLN A 17 -27.64 6.38 -30.58
C GLN A 17 -26.58 7.21 -29.83
N GLN A 18 -26.62 8.55 -29.95
CA GLN A 18 -25.73 9.42 -29.18
C GLN A 18 -26.00 9.35 -27.67
N ARG A 19 -27.26 9.33 -27.24
CA ARG A 19 -27.62 9.16 -25.82
C ARG A 19 -27.20 7.78 -25.28
N ALA A 20 -27.38 6.72 -26.06
CA ALA A 20 -26.94 5.39 -25.70
C ALA A 20 -25.39 5.29 -25.63
N ALA A 21 -24.68 5.97 -26.53
CA ALA A 21 -23.22 6.03 -26.51
C ALA A 21 -22.69 6.81 -25.30
N LEU A 22 -23.33 7.91 -24.92
CA LEU A 22 -23.01 8.67 -23.71
C LEU A 22 -23.29 7.84 -22.44
N ALA A 23 -24.44 7.18 -22.36
CA ALA A 23 -24.77 6.28 -21.25
C ALA A 23 -23.81 5.07 -21.18
N ALA A 24 -23.36 4.52 -22.32
CA ALA A 24 -22.37 3.46 -22.37
C ALA A 24 -20.96 3.96 -22.00
N ALA A 25 -20.60 5.20 -22.33
CA ALA A 25 -19.36 5.84 -21.89
C ALA A 25 -19.38 6.11 -20.38
N GLU A 26 -20.50 6.59 -19.84
CA GLU A 26 -20.72 6.75 -18.39
C GLU A 26 -20.70 5.40 -17.67
N ALA A 27 -21.29 4.34 -18.24
CA ALA A 27 -21.24 2.99 -17.68
C ALA A 27 -19.82 2.39 -17.72
N ARG A 28 -19.03 2.68 -18.77
CA ARG A 28 -17.60 2.29 -18.85
C ARG A 28 -16.76 3.05 -17.83
N ALA A 29 -17.09 4.31 -17.52
CA ALA A 29 -16.47 5.07 -16.43
C ALA A 29 -16.93 4.57 -15.05
N ASN A 30 -18.19 4.15 -14.93
CA ASN A 30 -18.81 3.60 -13.72
C ASN A 30 -18.65 2.07 -13.59
N ASN A 31 -17.56 1.51 -14.11
CA ASN A 31 -17.25 0.08 -13.99
C ASN A 31 -16.78 -0.29 -12.56
N PHE A 32 -17.44 0.25 -11.53
CA PHE A 32 -17.25 -0.08 -10.13
C PHE A 32 -17.82 -1.48 -9.89
N LYS A 33 -17.03 -2.50 -10.25
CA LYS A 33 -17.13 -3.78 -9.55
C LYS A 33 -17.08 -3.45 -8.05
N PRO A 34 -18.03 -3.93 -7.24
CA PRO A 34 -18.02 -3.65 -5.82
C PRO A 34 -16.67 -4.10 -5.25
N ARG A 35 -15.88 -3.13 -4.77
CA ARG A 35 -14.56 -3.41 -4.20
C ARG A 35 -14.74 -3.87 -2.77
N GLN A 36 -14.11 -4.98 -2.43
CA GLN A 36 -14.19 -5.56 -1.10
C GLN A 36 -13.27 -4.77 -0.15
N ILE A 37 -13.86 -3.93 0.70
CA ILE A 37 -13.13 -3.05 1.63
C ILE A 37 -12.60 -3.84 2.86
N PHE A 38 -13.25 -4.95 3.23
CA PHE A 38 -12.95 -5.71 4.47
C PHE A 38 -12.38 -7.12 4.22
N TRP A 39 -11.59 -7.29 3.16
CA TRP A 39 -10.88 -8.55 2.90
C TRP A 39 -9.92 -8.94 4.03
N GLU A 40 -9.29 -7.95 4.68
CA GLU A 40 -8.40 -8.15 5.83
C GLU A 40 -9.09 -8.79 7.03
N LYS A 41 -10.39 -8.54 7.25
CA LYS A 41 -11.14 -9.23 8.32
C LYS A 41 -11.23 -10.73 8.06
N ARG A 42 -11.28 -11.16 6.79
CA ARG A 42 -11.28 -12.59 6.45
C ARG A 42 -9.92 -13.25 6.66
N LEU A 43 -8.84 -12.48 6.66
CA LEU A 43 -7.47 -12.95 6.85
C LEU A 43 -6.98 -12.77 8.29
N GLN A 44 -7.86 -12.35 9.21
CA GLN A 44 -7.54 -12.21 10.62
C GLN A 44 -7.18 -13.58 11.21
N GLY A 45 -6.12 -13.63 12.01
CA GLY A 45 -5.63 -14.87 12.62
C GLY A 45 -4.77 -15.75 11.70
N GLN A 46 -4.69 -15.44 10.40
CA GLN A 46 -3.72 -16.07 9.51
C GLN A 46 -2.37 -15.39 9.67
N HIS A 47 -1.31 -16.19 9.85
CA HIS A 47 0.08 -15.74 9.86
C HIS A 47 0.88 -16.57 8.85
N ALA A 48 2.04 -16.07 8.43
CA ALA A 48 2.95 -16.86 7.61
C ALA A 48 3.54 -17.99 8.46
N SER A 49 3.64 -19.18 7.87
CA SER A 49 4.35 -20.33 8.43
C SER A 49 5.15 -20.99 7.31
N ILE A 50 6.38 -21.40 7.59
CA ILE A 50 7.14 -22.30 6.71
C ILE A 50 7.55 -23.50 7.54
N ASN A 51 7.41 -24.72 7.01
CA ASN A 51 7.79 -25.95 7.70
C ASN A 51 7.19 -26.09 9.12
N ASP A 52 5.93 -25.67 9.30
CA ASP A 52 5.22 -25.64 10.60
C ASP A 52 5.87 -24.78 11.70
N GLU A 53 6.88 -23.97 11.36
CA GLU A 53 7.43 -22.95 12.26
C GLU A 53 6.62 -21.66 12.13
N ASN A 54 6.11 -21.20 13.27
CA ASN A 54 5.39 -19.93 13.37
C ASN A 54 6.41 -18.79 13.39
N TYR A 55 6.32 -17.88 12.42
CA TYR A 55 7.10 -16.66 12.44
C TYR A 55 6.60 -15.67 13.48
N GLU A 56 7.51 -14.85 13.99
CA GLU A 56 7.17 -13.72 14.84
C GLU A 56 6.24 -12.76 14.08
N LYS A 57 5.20 -12.27 14.77
CA LYS A 57 4.27 -11.30 14.20
C LYS A 57 5.02 -10.03 13.84
N PHE A 58 4.66 -9.42 12.72
CA PHE A 58 5.26 -8.17 12.35
C PHE A 58 4.74 -7.07 13.28
N ASN A 59 5.64 -6.37 13.96
CA ASN A 59 5.28 -5.21 14.76
C ASN A 59 5.33 -3.96 13.87
N LEU A 60 4.22 -3.23 13.77
CA LEU A 60 4.20 -2.01 12.98
C LEU A 60 5.15 -0.95 13.56
N PRO A 61 5.87 -0.20 12.70
CA PRO A 61 6.63 0.95 13.15
C PRO A 61 5.67 1.98 13.76
N ARG A 62 6.14 2.73 14.76
CA ARG A 62 5.34 3.71 15.53
C ARG A 62 4.50 4.68 14.69
N ASN A 63 4.98 4.98 13.49
CA ASN A 63 4.40 5.99 12.59
C ASN A 63 3.26 5.42 11.75
N ILE A 64 3.14 4.10 11.66
CA ILE A 64 2.07 3.42 10.95
C ILE A 64 1.10 2.87 11.98
N LYS A 65 -0.13 3.39 11.97
CA LYS A 65 -1.17 2.98 12.90
C LYS A 65 -2.36 2.42 12.15
N PRO A 66 -2.98 1.32 12.61
CA PRO A 66 -4.25 0.87 12.07
C PRO A 66 -5.30 1.95 12.29
N MET A 67 -6.11 2.19 11.26
CA MET A 67 -7.22 3.13 11.38
C MET A 67 -8.39 2.49 12.12
N LEU A 68 -8.64 1.20 11.92
CA LEU A 68 -9.79 0.53 12.52
C LEU A 68 -9.49 0.05 13.95
N PRO A 69 -10.37 0.31 14.95
CA PRO A 69 -10.00 0.18 16.36
C PRO A 69 -9.99 -1.25 16.94
N GLU A 70 -10.70 -2.23 16.38
CA GLU A 70 -10.98 -3.48 17.13
C GLU A 70 -10.62 -4.80 16.44
N HIS A 71 -10.28 -4.81 15.14
CA HIS A 71 -10.18 -6.08 14.39
C HIS A 71 -8.99 -6.19 13.45
N MET A 72 -8.10 -5.20 13.44
CA MET A 72 -6.98 -5.17 12.51
C MET A 72 -5.69 -5.44 13.27
N SER A 73 -5.11 -6.63 13.03
CA SER A 73 -3.76 -6.93 13.49
C SER A 73 -2.74 -6.20 12.63
N ASP A 74 -1.57 -5.94 13.20
CA ASP A 74 -0.42 -5.35 12.49
C ASP A 74 -0.11 -6.09 11.18
N ASP A 75 -0.16 -7.43 11.19
CA ASP A 75 0.02 -8.25 9.98
C ASP A 75 -1.01 -7.97 8.88
N SER A 76 -2.25 -7.64 9.23
CA SER A 76 -3.30 -7.30 8.25
C SER A 76 -3.01 -5.94 7.61
N VAL A 77 -2.57 -4.97 8.42
CA VAL A 77 -2.12 -3.67 7.93
C VAL A 77 -0.95 -3.81 6.96
N VAL A 78 0.06 -4.62 7.31
CA VAL A 78 1.21 -4.86 6.44
C VAL A 78 0.78 -5.49 5.12
N ARG A 79 -0.08 -6.52 5.15
CA ARG A 79 -0.61 -7.13 3.93
C ARG A 79 -1.35 -6.12 3.06
N ALA A 80 -2.11 -5.22 3.67
CA ALA A 80 -2.80 -4.14 2.97
C ALA A 80 -1.81 -3.22 2.25
N ILE A 81 -0.81 -2.71 2.98
CA ILE A 81 0.22 -1.82 2.45
C ILE A 81 0.98 -2.51 1.32
N VAL A 82 1.44 -3.75 1.52
CA VAL A 82 2.18 -4.52 0.52
C VAL A 82 1.33 -4.71 -0.73
N THR A 83 0.04 -5.00 -0.59
CA THR A 83 -0.87 -5.18 -1.73
C THR A 83 -1.09 -3.86 -2.48
N SER A 84 -1.28 -2.75 -1.76
CA SER A 84 -1.38 -1.42 -2.36
C SER A 84 -0.11 -1.01 -3.11
N LEU A 85 1.06 -1.42 -2.63
CA LEU A 85 2.36 -1.18 -3.29
C LEU A 85 2.64 -2.14 -4.45
N TYR A 86 2.18 -3.39 -4.34
CA TYR A 86 2.43 -4.44 -5.33
C TYR A 86 1.55 -4.31 -6.57
N ASP A 87 0.35 -3.73 -6.44
CA ASP A 87 -0.54 -3.51 -7.56
C ASP A 87 0.11 -2.58 -8.58
N ARG A 88 0.73 -3.16 -9.62
CA ARG A 88 1.48 -2.47 -10.68
C ARG A 88 0.62 -1.48 -11.47
N ASN A 89 -0.70 -1.58 -11.37
CA ASN A 89 -1.63 -0.65 -12.01
C ASN A 89 -1.98 0.54 -11.10
N ASN A 90 -1.51 0.53 -9.85
CA ASN A 90 -1.74 1.60 -8.90
C ASN A 90 -0.75 2.74 -9.15
N THR A 91 -1.23 3.79 -9.80
CA THR A 91 -0.50 5.05 -10.01
C THR A 91 -0.66 6.03 -8.84
N ILE A 92 -1.44 5.66 -7.82
CA ILE A 92 -1.76 6.50 -6.67
C ILE A 92 -0.70 6.28 -5.58
N THR A 93 -0.14 7.38 -5.08
CA THR A 93 0.79 7.35 -3.94
C THR A 93 0.10 6.75 -2.70
N VAL A 94 0.75 5.77 -2.08
CA VAL A 94 0.27 5.18 -0.83
C VAL A 94 0.59 6.13 0.33
N THR A 95 -0.43 6.84 0.82
CA THR A 95 -0.32 7.82 1.93
C THR A 95 -1.14 7.39 3.15
N GLY A 96 -1.98 6.37 3.02
CA GLY A 96 -2.95 5.98 4.04
C GLY A 96 -4.21 6.83 3.94
N GLN A 97 -5.05 6.76 4.96
CA GLN A 97 -6.40 7.28 4.92
C GLN A 97 -6.43 8.73 5.38
N ALA A 98 -7.06 9.59 4.58
CA ALA A 98 -7.18 11.01 4.89
C ALA A 98 -8.22 11.30 5.99
N ALA A 99 -9.25 10.45 6.10
CA ALA A 99 -10.26 10.58 7.14
C ALA A 99 -9.68 10.24 8.52
N SER A 100 -10.13 10.96 9.54
CA SER A 100 -9.75 10.65 10.90
C SER A 100 -10.35 9.32 11.36
N LYS A 101 -9.66 8.65 12.30
CA LYS A 101 -10.17 7.43 12.95
C LYS A 101 -11.58 7.60 13.52
N GLN A 102 -11.92 8.80 14.01
CA GLN A 102 -13.24 9.09 14.57
C GLN A 102 -14.34 9.13 13.50
N GLU A 103 -14.05 9.70 12.32
CA GLU A 103 -15.01 9.76 11.22
C GLU A 103 -15.26 8.36 10.65
N VAL A 104 -14.19 7.59 10.48
CA VAL A 104 -14.27 6.21 9.98
C VAL A 104 -15.09 5.31 10.90
N ASN A 105 -14.99 5.49 12.22
CA ASN A 105 -15.81 4.74 13.16
C ASN A 105 -17.30 5.09 13.09
N LYS A 106 -17.64 6.32 12.69
CA LYS A 106 -19.05 6.73 12.52
C LYS A 106 -19.67 6.07 11.30
N ASN A 107 -18.95 6.08 10.17
CA ASN A 107 -19.41 5.42 8.95
C ASN A 107 -18.24 4.98 8.05
N PRO A 108 -17.76 3.74 8.19
CA PRO A 108 -16.60 3.27 7.42
C PRO A 108 -16.92 3.11 5.93
N ALA A 109 -18.19 3.01 5.52
CA ALA A 109 -18.55 2.91 4.11
C ALA A 109 -18.40 4.24 3.35
N ILE A 110 -18.44 5.37 4.07
CA ILE A 110 -18.33 6.71 3.48
C ILE A 110 -16.91 7.25 3.62
N PHE A 111 -16.30 7.05 4.79
CA PHE A 111 -15.04 7.71 5.14
C PHE A 111 -13.79 6.87 4.82
N LEU A 112 -13.94 5.63 4.36
CA LEU A 112 -12.80 4.78 4.00
C LEU A 112 -12.55 4.84 2.50
N ASP A 113 -11.37 5.30 2.13
CA ASP A 113 -10.91 5.32 0.75
C ASP A 113 -10.50 3.90 0.32
N PRO A 114 -11.16 3.28 -0.67
CA PRO A 114 -10.81 1.95 -1.16
C PRO A 114 -9.48 1.89 -1.93
N TYR A 115 -8.87 3.03 -2.27
CA TYR A 115 -7.58 3.10 -2.96
C TYR A 115 -6.38 3.20 -2.01
N GLN A 116 -6.63 3.47 -0.73
CA GLN A 116 -5.59 3.55 0.29
C GLN A 116 -5.68 2.36 1.26
N PRO A 117 -4.56 1.90 1.83
CA PRO A 117 -4.60 0.88 2.88
C PRO A 117 -5.35 1.44 4.10
N PRO A 118 -5.97 0.61 4.95
CA PRO A 118 -6.72 1.04 6.14
C PRO A 118 -5.81 1.47 7.32
N THR A 119 -4.77 2.22 7.00
CA THR A 119 -3.88 2.89 7.96
C THR A 119 -4.33 4.31 8.18
N GLN A 120 -4.04 4.87 9.36
CA GLN A 120 -4.02 6.32 9.51
C GLN A 120 -3.04 6.92 8.51
N GLN A 121 -3.26 8.19 8.18
CA GLN A 121 -2.34 8.93 7.33
C GLN A 121 -0.89 8.79 7.84
N ILE A 122 -0.02 8.34 6.96
CA ILE A 122 1.39 8.14 7.28
C ILE A 122 2.09 9.46 6.99
N SER A 123 2.63 10.10 8.03
CA SER A 123 3.49 11.26 7.91
C SER A 123 4.92 10.90 8.29
N VAL A 124 5.87 11.59 7.65
CA VAL A 124 7.30 11.48 7.97
C VAL A 124 7.75 12.85 8.45
N ASP A 125 8.21 12.89 9.70
CA ASP A 125 8.69 14.12 10.33
C ASP A 125 10.23 14.20 10.29
N ASP A 126 10.80 15.40 10.48
CA ASP A 126 12.25 15.61 10.50
C ASP A 126 12.98 14.74 11.55
N ASN A 127 12.31 14.46 12.67
CA ASN A 127 12.83 13.56 13.71
C ASN A 127 12.98 12.12 13.22
N ASP A 128 12.07 11.66 12.35
CA ASP A 128 12.18 10.33 11.77
C ASP A 128 13.32 10.26 10.76
N LEU A 129 13.51 11.31 9.97
CA LEU A 129 14.64 11.43 9.05
C LEU A 129 15.96 11.37 9.83
N LYS A 130 16.11 12.21 10.85
CA LYS A 130 17.32 12.26 11.68
C LYS A 130 17.63 10.92 12.34
N ARG A 131 16.62 10.26 12.94
CA ARG A 131 16.79 8.93 13.55
C ARG A 131 17.24 7.89 12.53
N GLN A 132 16.70 7.96 11.31
CA GLN A 132 17.08 7.03 10.25
C GLN A 132 18.52 7.29 9.76
N GLU A 133 18.91 8.55 9.61
CA GLU A 133 20.28 8.93 9.25
C GLU A 133 21.29 8.49 10.30
N GLU A 134 21.00 8.70 11.59
CA GLU A 134 21.84 8.25 12.71
C GLU A 134 22.03 6.73 12.70
N ARG A 135 20.96 5.97 12.47
CA ARG A 135 21.03 4.50 12.34
C ARG A 135 21.92 4.08 11.16
N VAL A 136 21.74 4.70 9.99
CA VAL A 136 22.56 4.39 8.81
C VAL A 136 24.03 4.72 9.07
N GLN A 137 24.33 5.88 9.65
CA GLN A 137 25.69 6.27 10.00
C GLN A 137 26.32 5.33 11.05
N HIS A 138 25.54 4.86 12.02
CA HIS A 138 25.98 3.87 12.99
C HIS A 138 26.41 2.57 12.28
N TYR A 139 25.55 1.99 11.45
CA TYR A 139 25.86 0.75 10.74
C TYR A 139 27.01 0.89 9.73
N ARG A 140 27.16 2.05 9.08
CA ARG A 140 28.32 2.33 8.22
C ARG A 140 29.63 2.29 9.01
N ARG A 141 29.67 2.95 10.17
CA ARG A 141 30.85 2.92 11.05
C ARG A 141 31.13 1.51 11.59
N GLU A 142 30.07 0.78 11.92
CA GLU A 142 30.18 -0.61 12.37
C GLU A 142 30.80 -1.50 11.30
N LEU A 143 30.29 -1.39 10.06
CA LEU A 143 30.79 -2.11 8.91
C LEU A 143 32.26 -1.74 8.61
N GLU A 144 32.61 -0.46 8.63
CA GLU A 144 34.00 -0.01 8.44
C GLU A 144 34.95 -0.61 9.48
N ARG A 145 34.52 -0.72 10.74
CA ARG A 145 35.34 -1.32 11.80
C ARG A 145 35.53 -2.81 11.57
N ILE A 146 34.46 -3.53 11.23
CA ILE A 146 34.52 -4.97 10.92
C ILE A 146 35.46 -5.21 9.73
N ILE A 147 35.33 -4.41 8.66
CA ILE A 147 36.22 -4.50 7.48
C ILE A 147 37.68 -4.23 7.87
N LYS A 148 37.95 -3.19 8.67
CA LYS A 148 39.30 -2.90 9.14
C LYS A 148 39.87 -4.03 9.99
N MET A 149 39.08 -4.60 10.90
CA MET A 149 39.49 -5.74 11.72
C MET A 149 39.75 -6.98 10.88
N ASP A 150 38.92 -7.28 9.88
CA ASP A 150 39.14 -8.39 8.96
C ASP A 150 40.43 -8.23 8.15
N ILE A 151 40.71 -7.01 7.65
CA ILE A 151 41.98 -6.70 6.97
C ILE A 151 43.18 -6.91 7.91
N LEU A 152 43.09 -6.46 9.16
CA LEU A 152 44.16 -6.63 10.16
C LEU A 152 44.38 -8.10 10.52
N ASN A 153 43.30 -8.85 10.79
CA ASN A 153 43.38 -10.27 11.12
C ASN A 153 43.94 -11.12 9.97
N ASN A 154 43.70 -10.73 8.72
CA ASN A 154 44.28 -11.39 7.55
C ASN A 154 45.76 -11.00 7.31
N HIS A 155 46.27 -9.93 7.95
CA HIS A 155 47.68 -9.50 7.84
C HIS A 155 48.58 -10.05 8.96
N ASP A 156 48.00 -10.59 10.04
CA ASP A 156 48.74 -11.19 11.16
C ASP A 156 49.22 -12.64 10.90
N ILE A 157 49.01 -13.18 9.69
CA ILE A 157 49.60 -14.46 9.23
C ILE A 157 50.85 -14.19 8.37
N LEU A 158 51.80 -13.39 8.89
CA LEU A 158 53.17 -13.41 8.39
C LEU A 158 54.08 -13.87 9.52
N PRO A 159 54.79 -15.01 9.37
CA PRO A 159 55.70 -15.48 10.40
C PRO A 159 56.84 -14.47 10.54
N THR A 160 56.87 -13.79 11.69
CA THR A 160 58.03 -12.99 12.12
C THR A 160 59.19 -13.94 12.43
N THR A 161 60.05 -14.06 11.42
CA THR A 161 61.52 -14.06 11.42
C THR A 161 62.33 -14.96 12.38
N ALA A 162 63.28 -15.65 11.76
CA ALA A 162 64.65 -15.95 12.19
C ALA A 162 64.92 -16.98 13.30
N GLY A 163 65.69 -17.99 12.88
CA GLY A 163 66.45 -18.96 13.64
C GLY A 163 67.17 -19.88 12.67
#